data_AF-A0A954F0K1-F1
#
_entry.id   AF-A0A954F0K1-F1
#
_cell.length_a   1.000
_cell.length_b   1.000
_cell.length_c   1.000
_cell.angle_alpha   90.00
_cell.angle_beta   90.00
_cell.angle_gamma   90.00
#
_symmetry.space_group_name_H-M   'P 1'
#
loop_
_entity.id
_entity.type
_entity.pdbx_description
1 polymer ?
#
loop_
_entity_poly.entity_id
_entity_poly.type
_entity_poly.pdbx_seq_one_letter_code
_entity_poly.pdbx_strand_id
1 'polypeptide(L)' 'MAASMASPVQFTRQDVHEQWDDFAPEEIDWVDGDPVRLIQAVATKYGVSRDEAAWQVTEFLNSRHSGAKDDTIVW' A
#
# COMPACT_ATOMS: atom_id res chain seq x y z
N MET A 1 27.73 12.09 -3.06
CA MET A 1 26.47 11.85 -3.78
C MET A 1 25.49 11.30 -2.77
N ALA A 2 24.56 12.14 -2.30
CA ALA A 2 23.53 11.68 -1.36
C ALA A 2 22.60 10.75 -2.14
N ALA A 3 22.50 9.49 -1.73
CA ALA A 3 21.44 8.63 -2.20
C ALA A 3 20.13 9.32 -1.83
N SER A 4 19.35 9.74 -2.83
CA SER A 4 17.95 10.12 -2.64
C SER A 4 17.26 8.89 -2.07
N MET A 5 17.22 8.80 -0.74
CA MET A 5 16.44 7.84 -0.02
C MET A 5 15.00 8.19 -0.38
N ALA A 6 14.46 7.53 -1.40
CA ALA A 6 13.03 7.55 -1.69
C ALA A 6 12.36 7.28 -0.36
N SER A 7 11.64 8.28 0.17
CA SER A 7 10.92 8.12 1.43
C SER A 7 10.08 6.84 1.28
N PRO A 8 10.17 5.89 2.23
CA PRO A 8 9.36 4.69 2.15
C PRO A 8 7.92 5.15 1.96
N VAL A 9 7.24 4.62 0.94
CA VAL A 9 5.85 4.98 0.69
C VAL A 9 5.07 4.58 1.93
N GLN A 10 4.66 5.58 2.70
CA GLN A 10 3.88 5.36 3.92
C GLN A 10 2.41 5.28 3.50
N PHE A 11 1.73 4.26 4.01
CA PHE A 11 0.29 4.11 3.89
C PHE A 11 -0.30 4.03 5.29
N THR A 12 -1.51 4.56 5.45
CA THR A 12 -2.22 4.57 6.72
C THR A 12 -3.20 3.41 6.80
N ARG A 13 -3.74 3.15 8.00
CA ARG A 13 -4.75 2.11 8.21
C ARG A 13 -6.02 2.36 7.41
N GLN A 14 -6.41 3.63 7.32
CA GLN A 14 -7.56 4.05 6.53
C GLN A 14 -7.36 3.71 5.06
N ASP A 15 -6.14 3.91 4.54
CA ASP A 15 -5.83 3.66 3.13
C ASP A 15 -5.95 2.18 2.75
N VAL A 16 -5.53 1.30 3.66
CA VAL A 16 -5.68 -0.15 3.49
C VAL A 16 -7.15 -0.54 3.51
N HIS A 17 -7.94 0.02 4.44
CA HIS A 17 -9.37 -0.26 4.54
C HIS A 17 -10.16 0.28 3.33
N GLU A 18 -9.77 1.42 2.76
CA GLU A 18 -10.38 1.96 1.54
C GLU A 18 -10.12 1.07 0.32
N GLN A 19 -8.92 0.49 0.22
CA GLN A 19 -8.55 -0.38 -0.90
C GLN A 19 -9.09 -1.80 -0.72
N TRP A 20 -9.11 -2.31 0.51
CA TRP A 20 -9.52 -3.66 0.87
C TRP A 20 -10.44 -3.63 2.09
N ASP A 21 -11.74 -3.38 1.86
CA ASP A 21 -12.80 -3.28 2.89
C ASP A 21 -12.99 -4.58 3.71
N ASP A 22 -12.54 -5.72 3.17
CA ASP A 22 -12.58 -7.03 3.85
C ASP A 22 -11.59 -7.15 5.02
N PHE A 23 -10.63 -6.23 5.14
CA PHE A 23 -9.66 -6.25 6.23
C PHE A 23 -10.25 -5.71 7.53
N ALA A 24 -10.19 -6.51 8.59
CA ALA A 24 -10.55 -6.05 9.91
C ALA A 24 -9.49 -5.06 10.45
N PRO A 25 -9.88 -4.10 11.32
CA PRO A 25 -8.94 -3.13 11.88
C PRO A 25 -7.73 -3.76 12.58
N GLU A 26 -7.91 -4.93 13.21
CA GLU A 26 -6.85 -5.70 13.86
C GLU A 26 -5.83 -6.29 12.87
N GLU A 27 -6.28 -6.70 11.67
CA GLU A 27 -5.42 -7.22 10.61
C GLU A 27 -4.57 -6.08 10.02
N ILE A 28 -5.16 -4.90 9.89
CA ILE A 28 -4.47 -3.69 9.41
C ILE A 28 -3.48 -3.17 10.47
N ASP A 29 -3.82 -3.28 11.76
CA ASP A 29 -2.93 -2.94 12.87
C ASP A 29 -1.66 -3.80 12.86
N TRP A 30 -1.80 -5.10 12.58
CA TRP A 30 -0.67 -6.03 12.48
C TRP A 30 0.32 -5.70 11.35
N VAL A 31 -0.19 -5.16 10.23
CA VAL A 31 0.64 -4.73 9.10
C VAL A 31 1.54 -3.56 9.49
N ASP A 32 1.09 -2.66 10.36
CA ASP A 32 1.88 -1.53 10.91
C ASP A 32 2.62 -0.68 9.85
N GLY A 33 1.99 -0.47 8.68
CA GLY A 33 2.62 0.26 7.58
C GLY A 33 3.76 -0.48 6.88
N ASP A 34 4.00 -1.76 7.19
CA ASP A 34 5.01 -2.59 6.54
C ASP A 34 4.44 -3.25 5.27
N PRO A 35 4.98 -2.93 4.08
CA PRO A 35 4.46 -3.47 2.83
C PRO A 35 4.68 -4.98 2.69
N VAL A 36 5.70 -5.56 3.33
CA VAL A 36 5.94 -7.02 3.28
C VAL A 36 4.86 -7.76 4.08
N ARG A 37 4.48 -7.24 5.24
CA ARG A 37 3.34 -7.75 6.02
C ARG A 37 2.03 -7.59 5.28
N LEU A 38 1.82 -6.45 4.60
CA LEU A 38 0.61 -6.23 3.79
C LEU A 38 0.49 -7.28 2.69
N ILE A 39 1.57 -7.57 1.97
CA ILE A 39 1.60 -8.61 0.93
C ILE A 39 1.21 -9.98 1.51
N GLN A 40 1.76 -10.35 2.66
CA GLN A 40 1.42 -11.61 3.31
C GLN A 40 -0.05 -11.67 3.73
N ALA A 41 -0.58 -10.55 4.24
CA ALA A 41 -1.95 -10.47 4.67
C ALA A 41 -2.92 -10.55 3.48
N VAL A 42 -2.64 -9.83 2.37
CA VAL A 42 -3.43 -9.89 1.12
C VAL A 42 -3.41 -11.29 0.52
N ALA A 43 -2.23 -11.92 0.43
CA ALA A 43 -2.11 -13.30 -0.06
C ALA A 43 -2.94 -14.28 0.77
N THR A 44 -2.93 -14.12 2.10
CA THR A 44 -3.66 -15.01 3.03
C THR A 44 -5.16 -14.76 2.99
N LYS A 45 -5.59 -13.49 3.00
CA LYS A 45 -6.99 -13.08 3.05
C LYS A 45 -7.75 -13.47 1.78
N TYR A 46 -7.14 -13.24 0.61
CA TYR A 46 -7.77 -13.49 -0.68
C TYR A 46 -7.37 -14.82 -1.32
N GLY A 47 -6.47 -15.58 -0.68
CA GLY A 47 -6.00 -16.87 -1.21
C GLY A 47 -5.23 -16.76 -2.52
N VAL A 48 -4.58 -15.61 -2.78
CA VAL A 48 -3.80 -15.35 -4.00
C VAL A 48 -2.31 -15.68 -3.79
N SER A 49 -1.61 -15.88 -4.90
CA SER A 49 -0.15 -16.07 -4.88
C SER A 49 0.57 -14.85 -4.31
N ARG A 50 1.75 -15.07 -3.72
CA ARG A 50 2.57 -13.99 -3.16
C ARG A 50 2.94 -12.93 -4.20
N ASP A 51 3.25 -13.35 -5.43
CA ASP A 51 3.58 -12.45 -6.53
C ASP A 51 2.39 -11.56 -6.93
N GLU A 52 1.18 -12.13 -6.95
CA GLU A 52 -0.05 -11.40 -7.23
C GLU A 52 -0.34 -10.38 -6.12
N ALA A 53 -0.22 -10.79 -4.85
CA ALA A 53 -0.35 -9.87 -3.72
C ALA A 53 0.73 -8.77 -3.74
N ALA A 54 1.97 -9.11 -4.11
CA ALA A 54 3.05 -8.14 -4.25
C ALA A 54 2.75 -7.12 -5.35
N TRP A 55 2.20 -7.57 -6.48
CA TRP A 55 1.78 -6.68 -7.56
C TRP A 55 0.67 -5.72 -7.10
N GLN A 56 -0.40 -6.23 -6.47
CA GLN A 56 -1.50 -5.40 -5.97
C GLN A 56 -1.05 -4.37 -4.93
N VAL A 57 -0.20 -4.78 -3.98
CA VAL A 57 0.36 -3.86 -2.98
C VAL A 57 1.28 -2.83 -3.63
N THR A 58 2.09 -3.22 -4.61
CA THR A 58 2.96 -2.28 -5.34
C THR A 58 2.15 -1.24 -6.11
N GLU A 59 1.09 -1.66 -6.81
CA GLU A 59 0.18 -0.75 -7.52
C GLU A 59 -0.54 0.21 -6.57
N PHE A 60 -0.99 -0.28 -5.41
CA PHE A 60 -1.57 0.56 -4.36
C PHE A 60 -0.59 1.64 -3.86
N LEU A 61 0.65 1.25 -3.57
CA LEU A 61 1.70 2.18 -3.12
C LEU A 61 2.07 3.19 -4.22
N ASN A 62 2.17 2.75 -5.48
CA ASN A 62 2.45 3.63 -6.62
C ASN A 62 1.32 4.63 -6.88
N SER A 63 0.06 4.20 -6.78
CA SER A 63 -1.11 5.08 -6.95
C SER A 63 -1.11 6.21 -5.92
N ARG A 64 -0.73 5.90 -4.68
CA ARG A 64 -0.58 6.89 -3.60
C ARG A 64 0.63 7.82 -3.82
N HIS A 65 1.73 7.32 -4.38
CA HIS A 65 2.90 8.15 -4.69
C HIS A 65 2.66 9.09 -5.88
N SER A 66 1.91 8.65 -6.89
CA SER A 66 1.55 9.47 -8.06
C SER A 66 0.44 10.48 -7.77
N GLY A 67 -0.49 10.18 -6.85
CA GLY A 67 -1.53 11.11 -6.40
C GLY A 67 -0.99 12.39 -5.75
N ALA A 68 0.28 12.43 -5.34
CA ALA A 68 0.93 13.63 -4.80
C ALA A 68 1.46 14.60 -5.88
N LYS A 69 1.36 14.28 -7.18
CA LYS A 69 1.95 15.07 -8.28
C LYS A 69 0.99 15.64 -9.32
N ASP A 70 -0.33 15.45 -9.18
CA ASP A 70 -1.31 15.98 -10.13
C ASP A 70 -2.32 16.93 -9.46
N ASP A 71 -1.80 17.88 -8.68
CA ASP A 71 -2.46 19.19 -8.47
C ASP A 71 -1.70 20.24 -9.30
N THR A 72 -1.46 19.94 -10.58
CA THR A 72 -1.16 21.02 -11.55
C THR A 72 -2.48 21.51 -12.08
N ILE A 73 -3.00 22.49 -11.36
CA ILE A 73 -4.08 23.41 -11.71
C ILE A 73 -4.20 23.58 -13.23
N VAL A 74 -5.32 23.12 -13.80
CA VAL A 74 -5.78 23.54 -15.12
C VAL A 74 -6.56 24.85 -14.94
N TRP A 75 -5.92 25.98 -15.25
CA TRP A 75 -6.57 27.20 -15.74
C TRP A 75 -5.68 27.84 -16.82
#